data_AF-V9Z6Q0-F1
#
_entry.id   AF-V9Z6Q0-F1
#
_cell.length_a   1.000
_cell.length_b   1.000
_cell.length_c   1.000
_cell.angle_alpha   90.00
_cell.angle_beta   90.00
_cell.angle_gamma   90.00
#
_symmetry.space_group_name_H-M   'P 1'
#
loop_
_entity.id
_entity.type
_entity.pdbx_description
1 polymer ?
#
loop_
_entity_poly.entity_id
_entity_poly.type
_entity_poly.pdbx_seq_one_letter_code
_entity_poly.pdbx_strand_id
1 'polypeptide(L)'
;MAADVTAHDDKGKAKRLGVQYFRVGIQATGPASAGGTDKAASDAGYAATSLPAQVAAPASVKPGGLAYETDRGSSSADPSVETARGFLAAYLTGSTELDRYTSPGTRLQPISPAPYAALKVTGVQDDSSGSGQQKVPADGTVLHQLVQVDATDQAGSPVSLSYALTLKSRAGRWEVASVDDAPAIRASSPPSAAPHTTTTTPSPDAATATPSPSPSNS
;
A
#
# COMPACT_ATOMS: atom_id res chain seq x y z
N MET A 1 7.03 -22.83 -6.27
CA MET A 1 6.41 -22.26 -7.49
C MET A 1 4.90 -22.35 -7.36
N ALA A 2 4.16 -21.42 -7.96
CA ALA A 2 2.70 -21.45 -8.04
C ALA A 2 2.28 -21.76 -9.48
N ALA A 3 1.27 -22.61 -9.67
CA ALA A 3 0.74 -22.97 -10.98
C ALA A 3 -0.77 -22.77 -11.02
N ASP A 4 -1.28 -22.22 -12.11
CA ASP A 4 -2.71 -22.24 -12.42
C ASP A 4 -3.06 -23.61 -12.99
N VAL A 5 -3.93 -24.35 -12.30
CA VAL A 5 -4.28 -25.72 -12.70
C VAL A 5 -5.68 -25.74 -13.28
N THR A 6 -5.82 -26.35 -14.45
CA THR A 6 -7.10 -26.62 -15.10
C THR A 6 -7.28 -28.12 -15.25
N ALA A 7 -8.46 -28.64 -14.89
CA ALA A 7 -8.83 -30.04 -15.09
C ALA A 7 -10.01 -30.13 -16.06
N HIS A 8 -10.08 -31.19 -16.84
CA HIS A 8 -11.25 -31.47 -17.67
C HIS A 8 -12.23 -32.36 -16.90
N ASP A 9 -13.53 -32.03 -16.96
CA ASP A 9 -14.57 -32.94 -16.48
C ASP A 9 -14.74 -34.14 -17.44
N ASP A 10 -15.56 -35.12 -17.05
CA ASP A 10 -15.81 -36.33 -17.86
C ASP A 10 -16.47 -36.03 -19.23
N LYS A 11 -16.92 -34.78 -19.44
CA LYS A 11 -17.48 -34.26 -20.70
C LYS A 11 -16.46 -33.41 -21.47
N GLY A 12 -15.20 -33.40 -21.05
CA GLY A 12 -14.10 -32.65 -21.67
C GLY A 12 -14.09 -31.15 -21.37
N LYS A 13 -14.99 -30.64 -20.51
CA LYS A 13 -15.02 -29.20 -20.20
C LYS A 13 -13.91 -28.86 -19.22
N ALA A 14 -13.11 -27.86 -19.58
CA ALA A 14 -12.09 -27.30 -18.73
C ALA A 14 -12.72 -26.57 -17.53
N LYS A 15 -12.31 -26.96 -16.32
CA LYS A 15 -12.63 -26.34 -15.04
C LYS A 15 -11.34 -25.88 -14.38
N ARG A 16 -11.24 -24.58 -14.12
CA ARG A 16 -10.10 -24.01 -13.37
C ARG A 16 -10.18 -24.49 -11.91
N LEU A 17 -9.12 -25.16 -11.46
CA LEU A 17 -8.96 -25.63 -10.08
C LEU A 17 -8.26 -24.61 -9.18
N GLY A 18 -7.78 -23.50 -9.75
CA GLY A 18 -7.16 -22.40 -9.03
C GLY A 18 -5.64 -22.55 -8.92
N VAL A 19 -5.05 -21.74 -8.03
CA VAL A 19 -3.60 -21.68 -7.82
C VAL A 19 -3.16 -22.79 -6.85
N GLN A 20 -2.21 -23.62 -7.26
CA GLN A 20 -1.60 -24.65 -6.42
C GLN A 20 -0.09 -24.41 -6.26
N TYR A 21 0.44 -24.75 -5.09
CA TYR A 21 1.84 -24.55 -4.75
C TYR A 21 2.60 -25.88 -4.79
N PHE A 22 3.77 -25.86 -5.44
CA PHE A 22 4.62 -27.04 -5.57
C PHE A 22 6.07 -26.70 -5.21
N ARG A 23 6.76 -27.72 -4.70
CA ARG A 23 8.23 -27.77 -4.59
C ARG A 23 8.79 -28.83 -5.55
N VAL A 24 9.95 -28.54 -6.13
CA VAL A 24 10.66 -29.44 -7.05
C VAL A 24 12.12 -29.49 -6.61
N GLY A 25 12.68 -30.70 -6.44
CA GLY A 25 14.11 -30.85 -6.23
C GLY A 25 14.85 -30.60 -7.54
N ILE A 26 15.85 -29.70 -7.53
CA ILE A 26 16.64 -29.34 -8.71
C ILE A 26 18.12 -29.59 -8.39
N GLN A 27 18.82 -30.24 -9.31
CA GLN A 27 20.28 -30.30 -9.35
C GLN A 27 20.78 -29.28 -10.36
N ALA A 28 21.67 -28.40 -9.92
CA ALA A 28 22.44 -27.51 -10.79
C ALA A 28 23.77 -28.17 -11.15
N THR A 29 24.17 -28.07 -12.41
CA THR A 29 25.49 -28.45 -12.90
C THR A 29 26.14 -27.23 -13.55
N GLY A 30 27.47 -27.15 -13.52
CA GLY A 30 28.23 -26.02 -14.06
C GLY A 30 28.95 -25.19 -12.98
N PRO A 31 29.33 -23.94 -13.30
CA PRO A 31 30.11 -23.10 -12.39
C PRO A 31 29.33 -22.68 -11.15
N ALA A 32 30.07 -22.30 -10.10
CA ALA A 32 29.50 -21.85 -8.83
C ALA A 32 28.55 -20.64 -8.97
N SER A 33 28.78 -19.78 -9.96
CA SER A 33 27.89 -18.66 -10.29
C SER A 33 26.50 -19.09 -10.76
N ALA A 34 26.37 -20.33 -11.25
CA ALA A 34 25.10 -20.97 -11.62
C ALA A 34 24.60 -21.96 -10.56
N GLY A 35 25.22 -21.99 -9.37
CA GLY A 35 24.85 -22.89 -8.27
C GLY A 35 25.37 -24.33 -8.40
N GLY A 36 26.20 -24.62 -9.41
CA GLY A 36 26.90 -25.90 -9.54
C GLY A 36 28.20 -25.94 -8.72
N THR A 37 28.85 -27.11 -8.67
CA THR A 37 30.09 -27.32 -7.89
C THR A 37 31.35 -27.44 -8.74
N ASP A 38 31.23 -27.40 -10.06
CA ASP A 38 32.35 -27.59 -10.98
C ASP A 38 32.97 -26.24 -11.37
N LYS A 39 34.14 -25.92 -10.79
CA LYS A 39 34.83 -24.64 -11.05
C LYS A 39 35.34 -24.48 -12.49
N ALA A 40 35.51 -25.56 -13.24
CA ALA A 40 36.09 -25.51 -14.58
C ALA A 40 35.03 -25.52 -15.69
N ALA A 41 33.77 -25.79 -15.35
CA ALA A 41 32.67 -25.83 -16.32
C ALA A 41 32.32 -24.42 -16.82
N SER A 42 32.25 -24.26 -18.15
CA SER A 42 31.78 -23.04 -18.82
C SER A 42 30.28 -23.03 -19.06
N ASP A 43 29.65 -24.21 -19.10
CA ASP A 43 28.20 -24.37 -19.34
C ASP A 43 27.46 -24.69 -18.05
N ALA A 44 26.25 -24.16 -17.91
CA ALA A 44 25.35 -24.41 -16.78
C ALA A 44 24.12 -25.21 -17.22
N GLY A 45 23.67 -26.13 -16.37
CA GLY A 45 22.48 -26.94 -16.61
C GLY A 45 21.67 -27.14 -15.33
N TYR A 46 20.37 -27.39 -15.49
CA TYR A 46 19.46 -27.69 -14.38
C TYR A 46 18.62 -28.93 -14.72
N ALA A 47 18.60 -29.90 -13.82
CA ALA A 47 17.78 -31.10 -13.95
C ALA A 47 16.89 -31.26 -12.72
N ALA A 48 15.62 -31.61 -12.94
CA ALA A 48 14.73 -31.99 -11.85
C ALA A 48 15.13 -33.37 -11.31
N THR A 49 15.35 -33.48 -10.00
CA THR A 49 15.73 -34.72 -9.32
C THR A 49 14.53 -35.46 -8.74
N SER A 50 13.36 -34.83 -8.76
CA SER A 50 12.12 -35.39 -8.23
C SER A 50 10.91 -34.92 -9.03
N LEU A 51 9.82 -35.66 -8.92
CA LEU A 51 8.51 -35.15 -9.31
C LEU A 51 8.13 -33.93 -8.45
N PRO A 52 7.28 -33.02 -8.96
CA PRO A 52 6.71 -31.95 -8.16
C PRO A 52 5.89 -32.50 -7.00
N ALA A 53 6.15 -31.99 -5.80
CA ALA A 53 5.34 -32.29 -4.62
C ALA A 53 4.47 -31.09 -4.29
N GLN A 54 3.15 -31.30 -4.20
CA GLN A 54 2.22 -30.27 -3.76
C GLN A 54 2.50 -29.89 -2.30
N VAL A 55 2.48 -28.60 -2.00
CA VAL A 55 2.73 -28.05 -0.67
C VAL A 55 1.62 -27.08 -0.29
N ALA A 56 1.54 -26.77 1.00
CA ALA A 56 0.64 -25.74 1.49
C ALA A 56 0.95 -24.39 0.85
N ALA A 57 -0.09 -23.57 0.69
CA ALA A 57 0.08 -22.17 0.34
C ALA A 57 0.88 -21.44 1.44
N PRO A 58 1.63 -20.37 1.09
CA PRO A 58 2.26 -19.50 2.07
C PRO A 58 1.23 -19.01 3.10
N ALA A 59 1.65 -18.90 4.35
CA ALA A 59 0.81 -18.32 5.38
C ALA A 59 0.44 -16.88 4.98
N SER A 60 -0.87 -16.60 4.99
CA SER A 60 -1.37 -15.26 4.74
C SER A 60 -1.42 -14.49 6.05
N VAL A 61 -1.01 -13.23 6.04
CA VAL A 61 -1.10 -12.33 7.19
C VAL A 61 -2.11 -11.25 6.87
N LYS A 62 -2.92 -10.86 7.86
CA LYS A 62 -3.83 -9.72 7.69
C LYS A 62 -3.01 -8.43 7.60
N PRO A 63 -3.16 -7.63 6.53
CA PRO A 63 -2.51 -6.33 6.46
C PRO A 63 -3.03 -5.42 7.58
N GLY A 64 -2.23 -4.42 7.97
CA GLY A 64 -2.68 -3.36 8.88
C GLY A 64 -3.88 -2.59 8.30
N GLY A 65 -4.51 -1.76 9.15
CA GLY A 65 -5.57 -0.86 8.69
C GLY A 65 -5.03 0.16 7.69
N LEU A 66 -5.84 0.55 6.70
CA LEU A 66 -5.52 1.63 5.79
C LEU A 66 -5.41 2.96 6.53
N ALA A 67 -4.61 3.91 6.02
CA ALA A 67 -4.43 5.23 6.65
C ALA A 67 -5.48 6.30 6.21
N TYR A 68 -6.48 5.90 5.41
CA TYR A 68 -7.49 6.79 4.83
C TYR A 68 -8.80 6.69 5.63
N GLU A 69 -8.97 7.58 6.59
CA GLU A 69 -10.01 7.46 7.62
C GLU A 69 -11.25 8.29 7.35
N THR A 70 -11.12 9.30 6.48
CA THR A 70 -12.19 10.22 6.19
C THR A 70 -12.81 9.83 4.86
N ASP A 71 -14.02 9.26 4.90
CA ASP A 71 -14.82 9.04 3.71
C ASP A 71 -15.35 10.38 3.18
N ARG A 72 -15.05 10.65 1.91
CA ARG A 72 -15.53 11.85 1.20
C ARG A 72 -16.76 11.56 0.35
N GLY A 73 -17.02 10.29 0.03
CA GLY A 73 -18.05 9.88 -0.91
C GLY A 73 -17.66 10.14 -2.38
N SER A 74 -18.28 9.40 -3.29
CA SER A 74 -17.98 9.42 -4.73
C SER A 74 -18.53 10.63 -5.50
N SER A 75 -19.55 11.29 -4.97
CA SER A 75 -20.24 12.44 -5.60
C SER A 75 -19.96 13.76 -4.90
N SER A 76 -18.90 13.84 -4.09
CA SER A 76 -18.57 15.06 -3.34
C SER A 76 -18.10 16.18 -4.27
N ALA A 77 -18.57 17.40 -4.01
CA ALA A 77 -18.14 18.61 -4.68
C ALA A 77 -16.83 19.19 -4.10
N ASP A 78 -16.13 18.45 -3.24
CA ASP A 78 -14.82 18.85 -2.74
C ASP A 78 -13.81 18.98 -3.90
N PRO A 79 -13.07 20.10 -4.00
CA PRO A 79 -12.10 20.31 -5.07
C PRO A 79 -11.03 19.21 -5.19
N SER A 80 -10.65 18.54 -4.10
CA SER A 80 -9.71 17.40 -4.13
C SER A 80 -10.31 16.19 -4.86
N VAL A 81 -11.58 15.91 -4.60
CA VAL A 81 -12.36 14.83 -5.22
C VAL A 81 -12.61 15.10 -6.70
N GLU A 82 -12.84 16.36 -7.07
CA GLU A 82 -12.94 16.81 -8.46
C GLU A 82 -11.61 16.59 -9.22
N THR A 83 -10.48 17.01 -8.63
CA THR A 83 -9.15 16.81 -9.20
C THR A 83 -8.84 15.33 -9.40
N ALA A 84 -9.08 14.48 -8.40
CA ALA A 84 -8.84 13.04 -8.49
C ALA A 84 -9.69 12.37 -9.58
N ARG A 85 -10.98 12.75 -9.69
CA ARG A 85 -11.90 12.26 -10.75
C ARG A 85 -11.37 12.60 -12.14
N GLY A 86 -11.03 13.87 -12.36
CA GLY A 86 -10.53 14.34 -13.65
C GLY A 86 -9.17 13.73 -14.02
N PHE A 87 -8.25 13.63 -13.05
CA PHE A 87 -6.97 12.98 -13.23
C PHE A 87 -7.12 11.52 -13.66
N LEU A 88 -7.90 10.71 -12.93
CA LEU A 88 -8.04 9.28 -13.25
C LEU A 88 -8.77 9.05 -14.58
N ALA A 89 -9.72 9.90 -14.95
CA ALA A 89 -10.34 9.85 -16.26
C ALA A 89 -9.29 10.06 -17.38
N ALA A 90 -8.48 11.12 -17.30
CA ALA A 90 -7.42 11.40 -18.27
C ALA A 90 -6.33 10.31 -18.28
N TYR A 91 -5.94 9.83 -17.10
CA TYR A 91 -4.86 8.84 -16.94
C TYR A 91 -5.23 7.47 -17.52
N LEU A 92 -6.48 7.02 -17.35
CA LEU A 92 -6.92 5.66 -17.66
C LEU A 92 -7.64 5.51 -19.00
N THR A 93 -8.27 6.58 -19.49
CA THR A 93 -8.97 6.59 -20.78
C THR A 93 -8.17 7.27 -21.88
N GLY A 94 -7.03 7.87 -21.54
CA GLY A 94 -6.23 8.65 -22.49
C GLY A 94 -6.93 9.91 -22.97
N SER A 95 -7.99 10.38 -22.28
CA SER A 95 -8.64 11.65 -22.63
C SER A 95 -7.66 12.81 -22.45
N THR A 96 -7.85 13.87 -23.26
CA THR A 96 -6.94 15.03 -23.25
C THR A 96 -6.97 15.78 -21.92
N GLU A 97 -5.85 16.45 -21.60
CA GLU A 97 -5.63 17.30 -20.43
C GLU A 97 -5.24 16.59 -19.12
N LEU A 98 -4.37 15.56 -19.14
CA LEU A 98 -3.76 15.07 -17.89
C LEU A 98 -3.00 16.18 -17.14
N ASP A 99 -2.26 17.01 -17.90
CA ASP A 99 -1.38 18.05 -17.37
C ASP A 99 -2.07 19.07 -16.46
N ARG A 100 -3.38 19.32 -16.67
CA ARG A 100 -4.14 20.29 -15.86
C ARG A 100 -4.36 19.81 -14.43
N TYR A 101 -4.31 18.49 -14.22
CA TYR A 101 -4.54 17.86 -12.93
C TYR A 101 -3.24 17.49 -12.24
N THR A 102 -2.10 17.55 -12.90
CA THR A 102 -0.80 17.17 -12.34
C THR A 102 -0.02 18.35 -11.81
N SER A 103 0.77 18.14 -10.77
CA SER A 103 1.68 19.17 -10.26
C SER A 103 2.76 19.51 -11.30
N PRO A 104 3.15 20.79 -11.43
CA PRO A 104 4.25 21.17 -12.31
C PRO A 104 5.53 20.40 -12.01
N GLY A 105 6.18 19.88 -13.05
CA GLY A 105 7.41 19.10 -12.92
C GLY A 105 7.20 17.61 -12.61
N THR A 106 5.98 17.19 -12.29
CA THR A 106 5.62 15.78 -12.20
C THR A 106 5.65 15.14 -13.59
N ARG A 107 6.28 13.95 -13.70
CA ARG A 107 6.31 13.17 -14.95
C ARG A 107 5.30 12.03 -14.87
N LEU A 108 4.02 12.36 -14.99
CA LEU A 108 2.95 11.39 -15.17
C LEU A 108 2.49 11.44 -16.62
N GLN A 109 2.31 10.27 -17.24
CA GLN A 109 1.82 10.15 -18.60
C GLN A 109 0.56 9.28 -18.59
N PRO A 110 -0.44 9.56 -19.43
CA PRO A 110 -1.58 8.66 -19.59
C PRO A 110 -1.12 7.27 -20.02
N ILE A 111 -1.85 6.23 -19.62
CA ILE A 111 -1.56 4.88 -20.07
C ILE A 111 -1.85 4.78 -21.57
N SER A 112 -0.86 4.32 -22.34
CA SER A 112 -0.95 4.23 -23.80
C SER A 112 -0.58 2.82 -24.30
N PRO A 113 -1.44 2.16 -25.10
CA PRO A 113 -2.78 2.60 -25.51
C PRO A 113 -3.77 2.64 -24.33
N ALA A 114 -4.83 3.44 -24.44
CA ALA A 114 -5.82 3.61 -23.38
C ALA A 114 -6.53 2.27 -23.04
N PRO A 115 -6.35 1.73 -21.83
CA PRO A 115 -6.91 0.42 -21.47
C PRO A 115 -8.44 0.43 -21.30
N TYR A 116 -9.02 1.59 -20.96
CA TYR A 116 -10.43 1.71 -20.62
C TYR A 116 -11.16 2.75 -21.48
N ALA A 117 -12.42 2.47 -21.81
CA ALA A 117 -13.29 3.34 -22.59
C ALA A 117 -14.09 4.29 -21.70
N ALA A 118 -14.36 3.91 -20.45
CA ALA A 118 -15.11 4.71 -19.49
C ALA A 118 -14.65 4.44 -18.06
N LEU A 119 -14.96 5.38 -17.16
CA LEU A 119 -14.65 5.29 -15.74
C LEU A 119 -15.75 5.95 -14.90
N LYS A 120 -16.05 5.34 -13.75
CA LYS A 120 -16.92 5.89 -12.71
C LYS A 120 -16.20 5.78 -11.36
N VAL A 121 -16.06 6.90 -10.65
CA VAL A 121 -15.59 6.87 -9.26
C VAL A 121 -16.71 6.33 -8.36
N THR A 122 -16.38 5.37 -7.50
CA THR A 122 -17.32 4.67 -6.62
C THR A 122 -17.08 4.94 -5.14
N GLY A 123 -15.86 5.34 -4.77
CA GLY A 123 -15.52 5.71 -3.40
C GLY A 123 -14.28 6.59 -3.34
N VAL A 124 -14.23 7.44 -2.33
CA VAL A 124 -13.09 8.29 -2.03
C VAL A 124 -12.90 8.38 -0.54
N GLN A 125 -11.69 8.05 -0.08
CA GLN A 125 -11.25 8.26 1.30
C GLN A 125 -9.96 9.08 1.30
N ASP A 126 -9.71 9.84 2.35
CA ASP A 126 -8.43 10.51 2.57
C ASP A 126 -7.95 10.46 4.02
N ASP A 127 -6.72 10.91 4.24
CA ASP A 127 -6.04 10.92 5.53
C ASP A 127 -6.26 12.23 6.32
N SER A 128 -7.15 13.11 5.87
CA SER A 128 -7.43 14.36 6.57
C SER A 128 -8.25 14.12 7.84
N SER A 129 -8.04 14.95 8.87
CA SER A 129 -8.72 14.81 10.16
C SER A 129 -10.02 15.61 10.27
N GLY A 130 -10.61 16.07 9.16
CA GLY A 130 -11.74 17.01 9.17
C GLY A 130 -12.82 16.69 8.14
N SER A 131 -14.07 16.95 8.50
CA SER A 131 -15.21 16.81 7.59
C SER A 131 -15.29 18.01 6.63
N GLY A 132 -15.05 17.77 5.34
CA GLY A 132 -15.53 18.62 4.24
C GLY A 132 -14.89 19.99 4.12
N GLN A 133 -13.62 20.06 3.73
CA GLN A 133 -13.04 21.33 3.26
C GLN A 133 -13.45 21.61 1.81
N GLN A 134 -14.58 22.28 1.61
CA GLN A 134 -14.97 22.85 0.31
C GLN A 134 -13.98 23.91 -0.20
N LYS A 135 -13.07 24.40 0.64
CA LYS A 135 -12.05 25.37 0.29
C LYS A 135 -10.68 24.71 0.28
N VAL A 136 -9.91 24.96 -0.78
CA VAL A 136 -8.52 24.53 -0.86
C VAL A 136 -7.69 25.20 0.24
N PRO A 137 -6.90 24.43 1.02
CA PRO A 137 -6.06 24.95 2.10
C PRO A 137 -4.87 25.76 1.55
N ALA A 138 -4.02 26.25 2.46
CA ALA A 138 -2.82 26.99 2.09
C ALA A 138 -1.92 26.18 1.13
N ASP A 139 -1.20 26.87 0.26
CA ASP A 139 -0.30 26.25 -0.71
C ASP A 139 0.73 25.34 -0.04
N GLY A 140 1.02 24.21 -0.68
CA GLY A 140 1.96 23.22 -0.20
C GLY A 140 1.38 22.16 0.72
N THR A 141 0.10 22.28 1.11
CA THR A 141 -0.62 21.24 1.86
C THR A 141 -0.65 19.95 1.04
N VAL A 142 -0.36 18.82 1.69
CA VAL A 142 -0.40 17.48 1.08
C VAL A 142 -1.63 16.74 1.60
N LEU A 143 -2.25 15.97 0.72
CA LEU A 143 -3.38 15.09 1.04
C LEU A 143 -3.15 13.73 0.38
N HIS A 144 -3.32 12.66 1.13
CA HIS A 144 -3.27 11.31 0.58
C HIS A 144 -4.69 10.78 0.41
N GLN A 145 -5.02 10.34 -0.80
CA GLN A 145 -6.37 9.93 -1.16
C GLN A 145 -6.38 8.51 -1.72
N LEU A 146 -7.31 7.69 -1.23
CA LEU A 146 -7.62 6.38 -1.80
C LEU A 146 -8.90 6.48 -2.61
N VAL A 147 -8.81 6.23 -3.90
CA VAL A 147 -9.92 6.35 -4.84
C VAL A 147 -10.28 4.97 -5.37
N GLN A 148 -11.56 4.63 -5.30
CA GLN A 148 -12.13 3.43 -5.89
C GLN A 148 -12.87 3.80 -7.16
N VAL A 149 -12.65 3.03 -8.22
CA VAL A 149 -13.27 3.27 -9.52
C VAL A 149 -13.77 1.97 -10.14
N ASP A 150 -14.89 2.05 -10.84
CA ASP A 150 -15.32 1.04 -11.79
C ASP A 150 -14.99 1.56 -13.19
N ALA A 151 -14.06 0.89 -13.87
CA ALA A 151 -13.69 1.17 -15.24
C ALA A 151 -14.38 0.17 -16.18
N THR A 152 -14.60 0.57 -17.43
CA THR A 152 -15.10 -0.32 -18.48
C THR A 152 -14.02 -0.46 -19.54
N ASP A 153 -13.59 -1.69 -19.82
CA ASP A 153 -12.60 -1.96 -20.87
C ASP A 153 -13.15 -1.68 -22.28
N GLN A 154 -12.29 -1.79 -23.29
CA GLN A 154 -12.67 -1.55 -24.69
C GLN A 154 -13.73 -2.55 -25.22
N ALA A 155 -13.93 -3.69 -24.54
CA ALA A 155 -14.92 -4.71 -24.89
C ALA A 155 -16.25 -4.54 -24.11
N GLY A 156 -16.34 -3.55 -23.22
CA GLY A 156 -17.54 -3.28 -22.41
C GLY A 156 -17.57 -4.02 -21.07
N SER A 157 -16.49 -4.71 -20.67
CA SER A 157 -16.44 -5.45 -19.41
C SER A 157 -16.05 -4.54 -18.25
N PRO A 158 -16.79 -4.57 -17.12
CA PRO A 158 -16.45 -3.78 -15.96
C PRO A 158 -15.26 -4.36 -15.18
N VAL A 159 -14.40 -3.48 -14.67
CA VAL A 159 -13.25 -3.80 -13.82
C VAL A 159 -13.19 -2.79 -12.67
N SER A 160 -13.20 -3.27 -11.43
CA SER A 160 -13.00 -2.41 -10.26
C SER A 160 -11.51 -2.24 -9.96
N LEU A 161 -11.08 -1.00 -9.75
CA LEU A 161 -9.69 -0.61 -9.50
C LEU A 161 -9.62 0.30 -8.26
N SER A 162 -8.43 0.36 -7.66
CA SER A 162 -8.15 1.25 -6.55
C SER A 162 -6.82 1.97 -6.77
N TYR A 163 -6.80 3.28 -6.54
CA TYR A 163 -5.64 4.15 -6.72
C TYR A 163 -5.36 4.93 -5.45
N ALA A 164 -4.13 4.84 -4.96
CA ALA A 164 -3.59 5.74 -3.96
C ALA A 164 -2.95 6.93 -4.67
N LEU A 165 -3.38 8.14 -4.33
CA LEU A 165 -2.91 9.38 -4.93
C LEU A 165 -2.37 10.29 -3.84
N THR A 166 -1.26 10.97 -4.15
CA THR A 166 -0.78 12.11 -3.35
C THR A 166 -1.12 13.39 -4.08
N LEU A 167 -1.91 14.24 -3.42
CA LEU A 167 -2.33 15.55 -3.90
C LEU A 167 -1.58 16.66 -3.17
N LYS A 168 -1.36 17.79 -3.85
CA LYS A 168 -0.75 19.00 -3.29
C LYS A 168 -1.55 20.24 -3.65
N SER A 169 -1.79 21.11 -2.68
CA SER A 169 -2.45 22.39 -2.92
C SER A 169 -1.46 23.40 -3.50
N ARG A 170 -1.90 24.17 -4.50
CA ARG A 170 -1.11 25.24 -5.11
C ARG A 170 -2.02 26.27 -5.77
N ALA A 171 -1.80 27.56 -5.50
CA ALA A 171 -2.56 28.67 -6.06
C ALA A 171 -4.08 28.45 -6.00
N GLY A 172 -4.58 27.93 -4.87
CA GLY A 172 -6.01 27.73 -4.63
C GLY A 172 -6.65 26.54 -5.37
N ARG A 173 -5.87 25.61 -5.93
CA ARG A 173 -6.35 24.33 -6.49
C ARG A 173 -5.57 23.14 -5.92
N TRP A 174 -6.13 21.96 -6.08
CA TRP A 174 -5.41 20.69 -5.89
C TRP A 174 -4.80 20.20 -7.19
N GLU A 175 -3.62 19.63 -7.08
CA GLU A 175 -2.89 18.97 -8.16
C GLU A 175 -2.41 17.59 -7.68
N VAL A 176 -2.38 16.60 -8.56
CA VAL A 176 -1.84 15.26 -8.30
C VAL A 176 -0.32 15.30 -8.47
N ALA A 177 0.37 15.00 -7.38
CA ALA A 177 1.83 14.93 -7.33
C ALA A 177 2.37 13.53 -7.69
N SER A 178 1.66 12.47 -7.29
CA SER A 178 2.00 11.07 -7.61
C SER A 178 0.78 10.15 -7.63
N VAL A 179 0.94 9.03 -8.34
CA VAL A 179 0.17 7.80 -8.15
C VAL A 179 1.08 6.87 -7.35
N ASP A 180 0.63 6.45 -6.18
CA ASP A 180 1.44 5.67 -5.26
C ASP A 180 1.31 4.16 -5.57
N ASP A 181 2.42 3.42 -5.45
CA ASP A 181 2.46 1.99 -5.80
C ASP A 181 1.53 1.12 -4.94
N ALA A 182 1.24 1.58 -3.73
CA ALA A 182 0.33 0.91 -2.80
C ALA A 182 -0.36 1.92 -1.87
N PRO A 183 -1.59 1.63 -1.42
CA PRO A 183 -2.24 2.38 -0.36
C PRO A 183 -1.41 2.41 0.92
N ALA A 184 -1.36 3.57 1.57
CA ALA A 184 -0.71 3.72 2.86
C ALA A 184 -1.42 2.87 3.93
N ILE A 185 -0.61 2.12 4.69
CA ILE A 185 -1.07 1.33 5.83
C ILE A 185 -0.71 2.12 7.08
N ARG A 186 -1.63 2.18 8.05
CA ARG A 186 -1.36 2.77 9.36
C ARG A 186 -0.10 2.14 9.94
N ALA A 187 0.82 2.99 10.40
CA ALA A 187 1.90 2.54 11.24
C ALA A 187 1.29 1.82 12.45
N SER A 188 1.65 0.56 12.66
CA SER A 188 1.42 -0.08 13.95
C SER A 188 2.18 0.76 14.96
N SER A 189 1.52 1.21 16.03
CA SER A 189 2.17 2.02 17.06
C SER A 189 3.52 1.41 17.42
N PRO A 190 4.59 2.21 17.56
CA PRO A 190 5.85 1.66 18.08
C PRO A 190 5.54 0.96 19.41
N PRO A 191 6.19 -0.18 19.71
CA PRO A 191 6.00 -0.83 20.99
C PRO A 191 6.19 0.21 22.08
N SER A 192 5.21 0.33 22.98
CA SER A 192 5.31 1.20 24.14
C SER A 192 6.67 0.96 24.77
N ALA A 193 7.51 1.99 24.83
CA ALA A 193 8.80 1.88 25.50
C ALA A 193 8.50 1.32 26.89
N ALA A 194 9.09 0.17 27.22
CA ALA A 194 8.90 -0.43 28.54
C ALA A 194 9.19 0.64 29.59
N PRO A 195 8.35 0.79 30.63
CA PRO A 195 8.61 1.75 31.69
C PRO A 195 10.01 1.46 32.23
N HIS A 196 10.92 2.40 32.01
CA HIS A 196 12.21 2.40 32.69
C HIS A 196 11.85 2.70 34.13
N THR A 197 11.99 1.70 35.01
CA THR A 197 12.07 1.99 36.44
C THR A 197 13.30 2.86 36.61
N THR A 198 13.11 4.15 36.86
CA THR A 198 14.11 4.96 37.53
C THR A 198 14.34 4.27 38.87
N THR A 199 15.39 3.46 38.94
CA THR A 199 15.94 2.99 40.21
C THR A 199 16.49 4.22 40.90
N THR A 200 15.64 4.89 41.68
CA THR A 200 16.06 5.83 42.70
C THR A 200 16.91 5.04 43.67
N THR A 201 18.23 5.13 43.50
CA THR A 201 19.20 4.62 44.47
C THR A 201 19.01 5.44 45.73
N PRO A 202 18.61 4.86 46.88
CA PRO A 202 18.59 5.61 48.12
C PRO A 202 20.04 5.93 48.51
N SER A 203 20.36 7.23 48.62
CA SER A 203 21.59 7.70 49.25
C SER A 203 21.74 7.10 50.64
N PRO A 204 22.92 6.57 51.00
CA PRO A 204 23.19 6.26 52.39
C PRO A 204 23.52 7.56 53.12
N ASP A 205 23.05 7.64 54.36
CA ASP A 205 23.49 8.57 55.41
C ASP A 205 22.84 9.96 55.46
N ALA A 206 21.73 10.05 56.19
CA ALA A 206 21.31 11.24 56.92
C ALA A 206 20.54 10.83 58.18
N ALA A 207 21.19 10.06 59.06
CA ALA A 207 20.77 9.98 60.44
C ALA A 207 21.23 11.27 61.14
N THR A 208 20.29 12.17 61.43
CA THR A 208 20.16 12.97 62.68
C THR A 208 19.16 14.09 62.41
N ALA A 209 17.92 13.91 62.88
CA ALA A 209 17.01 15.03 63.10
C ALA A 209 16.39 14.86 64.49
N THR A 210 16.88 15.67 65.43
CA THR A 210 16.37 15.92 66.78
C THR A 210 14.89 16.36 66.73
N PRO A 211 14.03 15.95 67.67
CA PRO A 211 12.61 16.32 67.68
C PRO A 211 12.37 17.79 68.01
N SER A 212 11.30 18.31 67.40
CA SER A 212 10.73 19.66 67.53
C SER A 212 10.24 19.98 68.97
N PRO A 213 10.30 21.24 69.44
CA PRO A 213 9.80 21.63 70.76
C PRO A 213 8.27 21.77 70.81
N SER A 214 7.64 21.28 71.89
CA SER A 214 6.25 21.62 72.24
C SER A 214 6.18 22.90 73.09
N PRO A 215 5.11 23.72 72.95
CA PRO A 215 5.00 25.03 73.58
C PRO A 215 4.59 25.01 75.06
N SER A 216 4.96 26.11 75.73
CA SER A 216 4.87 26.50 77.14
C SER A 216 3.54 26.36 77.90
N ASN A 217 3.69 25.87 79.14
CA ASN A 217 3.39 26.49 80.45
C ASN A 217 1.93 26.75 80.87
N SER A 218 1.45 25.92 81.81
CA SER A 218 1.01 26.26 83.19
C SER A 218 0.15 25.14 83.76
#